data_AF-X1JJA0-F1
#
_entry.id   AF-X1JJA0-F1
#
_cell.length_a   1.000
_cell.length_b   1.000
_cell.length_c   1.000
_cell.angle_alpha   90.00
_cell.angle_beta   90.00
_cell.angle_gamma   90.00
#
_symmetry.space_group_name_H-M   'P 1'
#
loop_
_entity.id
_entity.type
_entity.pdbx_description
1 polymer ?
#
loop_
_entity_poly.entity_id
_entity_poly.type
_entity_poly.pdbx_seq_one_letter_code
_entity_poly.pdbx_strand_id
1 'polypeptide(L)'
;KSIMQSIGLSDELTFEILKRKNNHRSENKNGIYITCNNEDIPLDEKNLVHKAAALILDNYNLRDKYSIRINIEKHIPVCAGLAGGSTNAAATLVALDKLFNLNIKVTDITNLATEVGSDVPFCIKGGTTLAEGRGEKLSELPHLPFYWIILATNGEKFLSREVYGKFDL
;
A
#
# COMPACT_ATOMS: atom_id res chain seq x y z
N LYS A 1 -14.68 2.25 -15.75
CA LYS A 1 -13.39 1.80 -16.34
C LYS A 1 -12.44 2.98 -16.36
N SER A 2 -11.15 2.75 -16.13
CA SER A 2 -10.11 3.77 -16.06
C SER A 2 -8.81 3.23 -16.66
N ILE A 3 -7.95 4.10 -17.20
CA ILE A 3 -6.57 3.75 -17.54
C ILE A 3 -5.70 4.22 -16.38
N MET A 4 -4.95 3.29 -15.78
CA MET A 4 -4.02 3.55 -14.70
C MET A 4 -2.59 3.56 -15.25
N GLN A 5 -1.78 4.49 -14.75
CA GLN A 5 -0.41 4.71 -15.21
C GLN A 5 0.52 4.93 -14.01
N SER A 6 1.59 4.14 -13.92
CA SER A 6 2.67 4.40 -12.96
C SER A 6 3.54 5.57 -13.42
N ILE A 7 3.92 6.43 -12.48
CA ILE A 7 4.81 7.57 -12.70
C ILE A 7 6.02 7.48 -11.78
N GLY A 8 7.05 8.29 -12.03
CA GLY A 8 8.30 8.28 -11.23
C GLY A 8 8.22 8.94 -9.85
N LEU A 9 7.05 9.41 -9.42
CA LEU A 9 6.86 9.96 -8.07
C LEU A 9 6.57 8.82 -7.08
N SER A 10 7.39 8.69 -6.04
CA SER A 10 7.31 7.58 -5.08
C SER A 10 7.59 8.02 -3.64
N ASP A 11 7.01 7.29 -2.70
CA ASP A 11 7.42 7.31 -1.29
C ASP A 11 8.56 6.32 -1.05
N GLU A 12 9.29 6.48 0.05
CA GLU A 12 10.30 5.53 0.51
C GLU A 12 9.82 4.82 1.79
N LEU A 13 9.99 3.50 1.84
CA LEU A 13 9.61 2.68 2.99
C LEU A 13 10.81 1.87 3.48
N THR A 14 11.08 1.96 4.77
CA THR A 14 12.15 1.20 5.44
C THR A 14 11.55 0.23 6.45
N PHE A 15 12.00 -1.03 6.41
CA PHE A 15 11.46 -2.11 7.21
C PHE A 15 12.52 -2.69 8.15
N GLU A 16 12.19 -2.84 9.43
CA GLU A 16 13.01 -3.53 10.43
C GLU A 16 12.22 -4.71 11.01
N ILE A 17 12.78 -5.92 10.90
CA ILE A 17 12.17 -7.15 11.44
C ILE A 17 12.77 -7.45 12.82
N LEU A 18 11.92 -7.49 13.84
CA LEU A 18 12.31 -7.73 15.23
C LEU A 18 11.78 -9.08 15.70
N LYS A 19 12.62 -9.91 16.31
CA LYS A 19 12.15 -11.13 16.97
C LYS A 19 11.44 -10.79 18.29
N ARG A 20 10.24 -11.32 18.48
CA ARG A 20 9.51 -11.20 19.74
C ARG A 20 10.19 -12.08 20.80
N LYS A 21 10.48 -11.51 21.98
CA LYS A 21 10.94 -12.26 23.15
C LYS A 21 9.72 -12.68 23.96
N ASN A 22 9.67 -13.95 24.37
CA ASN A 22 8.54 -14.58 25.09
C ASN A 22 8.07 -13.84 26.36
N ASN A 23 8.87 -12.89 26.89
CA ASN A 23 8.62 -12.23 28.18
C ASN A 23 8.29 -10.73 28.11
N HIS A 24 8.20 -10.12 26.92
CA HIS A 24 7.76 -8.72 26.81
C HIS A 24 6.39 -8.64 26.17
N ARG A 25 5.39 -8.29 26.97
CA ARG A 25 4.13 -7.70 26.49
C ARG A 25 4.49 -6.45 25.70
N SER A 26 4.61 -6.60 24.39
CA SER A 26 4.72 -5.53 23.40
C SER A 26 3.60 -4.51 23.65
N GLU A 27 3.93 -3.23 23.83
CA GLU A 27 2.95 -2.15 24.05
C GLU A 27 1.91 -2.08 22.91
N ASN A 28 2.30 -2.50 21.70
CA ASN A 28 1.37 -2.74 20.61
C ASN A 28 1.10 -4.24 20.47
N LYS A 29 -0.13 -4.68 20.75
CA LYS A 29 -0.55 -6.10 20.63
C LYS A 29 -0.29 -6.64 19.22
N ASN A 30 -0.43 -5.80 18.20
CA ASN A 30 -0.34 -6.21 16.81
C ASN A 30 1.10 -6.46 16.35
N GLY A 31 2.10 -5.92 17.04
CA GLY A 31 3.51 -6.06 16.66
C GLY A 31 3.90 -5.30 15.40
N ILE A 32 3.07 -4.35 14.94
CA ILE A 32 3.32 -3.52 13.77
C ILE A 32 3.45 -2.07 14.25
N TYR A 33 4.57 -1.43 13.92
CA TYR A 33 4.86 -0.06 14.33
C TYR A 33 5.13 0.77 13.09
N ILE A 34 4.35 1.84 12.91
CA ILE A 34 4.48 2.72 11.75
C ILE A 34 4.96 4.09 12.22
N THR A 35 5.98 4.62 11.56
CA THR A 35 6.40 6.02 11.68
C THR A 35 6.30 6.68 10.30
N CYS A 36 6.06 7.99 10.29
CA CYS A 36 5.91 8.76 9.06
C CYS A 36 6.46 10.16 9.25
N ASN A 37 7.09 10.74 8.22
CA ASN A 37 7.50 12.15 8.19
C ASN A 37 6.33 13.13 7.97
N ASN A 38 5.11 12.62 7.81
CA ASN A 38 3.90 13.41 7.57
C ASN A 38 2.81 13.05 8.60
N GLU A 39 2.37 14.05 9.36
CA GLU A 39 1.42 13.92 10.47
C GLU A 39 -0.02 13.58 10.03
N ASP A 40 -0.36 13.82 8.76
CA ASP A 40 -1.69 13.50 8.21
C ASP A 40 -1.90 12.01 7.96
N ILE A 41 -0.82 11.21 8.03
CA ILE A 41 -0.87 9.78 7.79
C ILE A 41 -1.20 9.05 9.09
N PRO A 42 -2.31 8.28 9.14
CA PRO A 42 -2.60 7.46 10.32
C PRO A 42 -1.47 6.45 10.53
N LEU A 43 -1.05 6.27 11.77
CA LEU A 43 0.02 5.33 12.14
C LEU A 43 -0.52 4.01 12.76
N ASP A 44 -1.85 3.85 12.74
CA ASP A 44 -2.59 2.75 13.36
C ASP A 44 -3.21 1.82 12.30
N GLU A 45 -4.17 0.99 12.73
CA GLU A 45 -4.86 0.00 11.90
C GLU A 45 -5.64 0.59 10.72
N LYS A 46 -5.90 1.91 10.72
CA LYS A 46 -6.54 2.60 9.58
C LYS A 46 -5.57 2.77 8.40
N ASN A 47 -4.27 2.58 8.61
CA ASN A 47 -3.27 2.65 7.56
C ASN A 47 -3.26 1.36 6.72
N LEU A 48 -3.30 1.48 5.40
CA LEU A 48 -3.20 0.34 4.48
C LEU A 48 -1.88 -0.43 4.61
N VAL A 49 -0.79 0.24 5.00
CA VAL A 49 0.50 -0.41 5.34
C VAL A 49 0.34 -1.33 6.53
N HIS A 50 -0.38 -0.90 7.58
CA HIS A 50 -0.67 -1.75 8.74
C HIS A 50 -1.48 -2.97 8.30
N LYS A 51 -2.52 -2.78 7.49
CA LYS A 51 -3.37 -3.86 6.99
C LYS A 51 -2.59 -4.86 6.15
N ALA A 52 -1.72 -4.39 5.24
CA ALA A 52 -0.86 -5.24 4.43
C ALA A 52 0.12 -6.06 5.28
N ALA A 53 0.78 -5.42 6.26
CA ALA A 53 1.69 -6.10 7.17
C ALA A 53 0.96 -7.15 8.03
N ALA A 54 -0.23 -6.81 8.55
CA ALA A 54 -1.07 -7.72 9.31
C ALA A 54 -1.42 -8.97 8.50
N LEU A 55 -1.88 -8.81 7.25
CA LEU A 55 -2.23 -9.94 6.38
C LEU A 55 -1.05 -10.88 6.15
N ILE A 56 0.17 -10.38 5.95
CA ILE A 56 1.35 -11.25 5.80
C ILE A 56 1.67 -11.95 7.12
N LEU A 57 1.66 -11.22 8.24
CA LEU A 57 1.97 -11.81 9.53
C LEU A 57 0.98 -12.92 9.92
N ASP A 58 -0.30 -12.74 9.60
CA ASP A 58 -1.37 -13.67 9.92
C ASP A 58 -1.37 -14.89 9.00
N ASN A 59 -1.38 -14.68 7.67
CA ASN A 59 -1.45 -15.78 6.70
C ASN A 59 -0.24 -16.73 6.76
N TYR A 60 0.90 -16.25 7.25
CA TYR A 60 2.14 -17.04 7.32
C TYR A 60 2.58 -17.39 8.75
N ASN A 61 1.70 -17.22 9.75
CA ASN A 61 1.95 -17.57 11.16
C ASN A 61 3.25 -16.94 11.73
N LEU A 62 3.49 -15.67 11.40
CA LEU A 62 4.66 -14.91 11.79
C LEU A 62 4.40 -14.00 13.00
N ARG A 63 3.14 -13.68 13.29
CA ARG A 63 2.75 -12.69 14.30
C ARG A 63 3.28 -12.97 15.70
N ASP A 64 3.37 -14.24 16.10
CA ASP A 64 3.88 -14.60 17.43
C ASP A 64 5.41 -14.51 17.52
N LYS A 65 6.09 -14.59 16.37
CA LYS A 65 7.55 -14.68 16.28
C LYS A 65 8.20 -13.34 16.02
N TYR A 66 7.50 -12.44 15.32
CA TYR A 66 8.08 -11.20 14.82
C TYR A 66 7.19 -9.99 15.09
N SER A 67 7.86 -8.85 15.29
CA SER A 67 7.28 -7.51 15.16
C SER A 67 7.97 -6.82 13.98
N ILE A 68 7.27 -5.89 13.34
CA ILE A 68 7.76 -5.14 12.18
C ILE A 68 7.71 -3.64 12.52
N ARG A 69 8.82 -2.93 12.33
CA ARG A 69 8.80 -1.47 12.25
C ARG A 69 8.85 -1.04 10.79
N ILE A 70 8.01 -0.08 10.43
CA ILE A 70 7.87 0.44 9.08
C ILE A 70 7.95 1.96 9.17
N ASN A 71 9.01 2.53 8.60
CA ASN A 71 9.12 3.98 8.46
C ASN A 71 8.70 4.38 7.05
N ILE A 72 7.84 5.39 6.93
CA ILE A 72 7.35 5.92 5.66
C ILE A 72 7.88 7.34 5.49
N GLU A 73 8.68 7.56 4.46
CA GLU A 73 9.03 8.88 3.97
C GLU A 73 8.10 9.25 2.82
N LYS A 74 7.13 10.11 3.11
CA LYS A 74 6.08 10.52 2.17
C LYS A 74 6.56 11.65 1.28
N HIS A 75 6.55 11.40 -0.02
CA HIS A 75 6.72 12.39 -1.08
C HIS A 75 5.48 12.51 -1.96
N ILE A 76 4.69 11.44 -2.13
CA ILE A 76 3.41 11.50 -2.84
C ILE A 76 2.42 12.34 -2.02
N PRO A 77 1.86 13.42 -2.60
CA PRO A 77 0.90 14.27 -1.90
C PRO A 77 -0.29 13.50 -1.34
N VAL A 78 -0.62 13.76 -0.08
CA VAL A 78 -1.70 13.09 0.64
C VAL A 78 -3.06 13.48 0.04
N CYS A 79 -3.95 12.51 -0.16
CA CYS A 79 -5.30 12.71 -0.70
C CYS A 79 -5.37 13.43 -2.06
N ALA A 80 -4.33 13.33 -2.88
CA ALA A 80 -4.27 13.96 -4.21
C ALA A 80 -4.75 13.07 -5.37
N GLY A 81 -5.42 11.95 -5.09
CA GLY A 81 -5.88 11.02 -6.13
C GLY A 81 -4.78 10.19 -6.81
N LEU A 82 -3.59 10.12 -6.20
CA LEU A 82 -2.40 9.44 -6.74
C LEU A 82 -2.16 8.03 -6.16
N ALA A 83 -3.16 7.49 -5.46
CA ALA A 83 -3.10 6.16 -4.82
C ALA A 83 -1.88 5.94 -3.88
N GLY A 84 -1.35 6.99 -3.25
CA GLY A 84 -0.13 6.91 -2.43
C GLY A 84 -0.19 5.83 -1.33
N GLY A 85 -1.27 5.81 -0.54
CA GLY A 85 -1.46 4.78 0.48
C GLY A 85 -1.56 3.36 -0.09
N SER A 86 -2.18 3.18 -1.26
CA SER A 86 -2.26 1.89 -1.95
C SER A 86 -0.89 1.43 -2.44
N THR A 87 -0.07 2.36 -2.95
CA THR A 87 1.32 2.11 -3.35
C THR A 87 2.18 1.71 -2.16
N ASN A 88 2.03 2.36 -1.00
CA ASN A 88 2.76 1.96 0.22
C ASN A 88 2.36 0.56 0.69
N ALA A 89 1.06 0.22 0.59
CA ALA A 89 0.56 -1.10 0.96
C ALA A 89 1.09 -2.20 0.01
N ALA A 90 1.09 -1.93 -1.29
CA ALA A 90 1.67 -2.82 -2.30
C ALA A 90 3.17 -3.06 -2.04
N ALA A 91 3.92 -1.98 -1.78
CA ALA A 91 5.34 -2.06 -1.41
C ALA A 91 5.54 -2.90 -0.15
N THR A 92 4.65 -2.79 0.84
CA THR A 92 4.70 -3.58 2.08
C THR A 92 4.51 -5.07 1.81
N LEU A 93 3.54 -5.47 0.99
CA LEU A 93 3.33 -6.88 0.62
C LEU A 93 4.58 -7.47 -0.05
N VAL A 94 5.14 -6.75 -1.04
CA VAL A 94 6.34 -7.18 -1.78
C VAL A 94 7.57 -7.22 -0.89
N ALA A 95 7.75 -6.22 -0.02
CA ALA A 95 8.89 -6.15 0.88
C ALA A 95 8.86 -7.31 1.89
N LEU A 96 7.70 -7.61 2.48
CA LEU A 96 7.61 -8.67 3.48
C LEU A 96 7.70 -10.07 2.88
N ASP A 97 7.16 -10.29 1.67
CA ASP A 97 7.41 -11.54 0.92
C ASP A 97 8.93 -11.78 0.76
N LYS A 98 9.67 -10.76 0.34
CA LYS A 98 11.13 -10.83 0.18
C LYS A 98 11.88 -10.98 1.51
N LEU A 99 11.55 -10.19 2.52
CA LEU A 99 12.25 -10.17 3.81
C LEU A 99 12.08 -11.47 4.60
N PHE A 100 10.91 -12.11 4.48
CA PHE A 100 10.65 -13.41 5.10
C PHE A 100 10.89 -14.60 4.15
N ASN A 101 11.29 -14.35 2.89
CA ASN A 101 11.51 -15.36 1.86
C ASN A 101 10.31 -16.33 1.71
N LEU A 102 9.11 -15.76 1.61
CA LEU A 102 7.86 -16.53 1.58
C LEU A 102 7.60 -17.13 0.20
N ASN A 103 8.16 -16.54 -0.87
CA ASN A 103 8.01 -16.99 -2.25
C ASN A 103 6.52 -17.03 -2.67
N ILE A 104 5.78 -15.98 -2.32
CA ILE A 104 4.34 -15.89 -2.62
C ILE A 104 4.16 -15.82 -4.14
N LYS A 105 3.25 -16.65 -4.67
CA LYS A 105 2.92 -16.60 -6.11
C LYS A 105 2.29 -15.26 -6.46
N VAL A 106 2.52 -14.81 -7.69
CA VAL A 106 1.94 -13.55 -8.21
C VAL A 106 0.41 -13.52 -8.06
N THR A 107 -0.27 -14.63 -8.29
CA THR A 107 -1.73 -14.71 -8.09
C THR A 107 -2.15 -14.49 -6.64
N ASP A 108 -1.39 -15.04 -5.70
CA ASP A 108 -1.73 -15.01 -4.27
C ASP A 108 -1.41 -13.65 -3.67
N ILE A 109 -0.30 -13.01 -4.07
CA ILE A 109 0.01 -11.63 -3.65
C ILE A 109 -1.01 -10.63 -4.21
N THR A 110 -1.52 -10.84 -5.43
CA THR A 110 -2.61 -10.02 -5.99
C THR A 110 -3.94 -10.21 -5.25
N ASN A 111 -4.25 -11.44 -4.80
CA ASN A 111 -5.42 -11.69 -3.96
C ASN A 111 -5.30 -10.96 -2.61
N LEU A 112 -4.15 -11.07 -1.94
CA LEU A 112 -3.86 -10.32 -0.71
C LEU A 112 -3.97 -8.80 -0.94
N ALA A 113 -3.44 -8.29 -2.06
CA ALA A 113 -3.55 -6.88 -2.42
C ALA A 113 -5.02 -6.43 -2.54
N THR A 114 -5.87 -7.25 -3.15
CA THR A 114 -7.31 -6.96 -3.29
C THR A 114 -8.01 -6.86 -1.94
N GLU A 115 -7.60 -7.70 -0.97
CA GLU A 115 -8.11 -7.62 0.40
C GLU A 115 -7.69 -6.33 1.10
N VAL A 116 -6.50 -5.79 0.80
CA VAL A 116 -6.01 -4.54 1.39
C VAL A 116 -6.81 -3.34 0.88
N GLY A 117 -6.91 -3.16 -0.44
CA GLY A 117 -7.63 -2.04 -1.06
C GLY A 117 -7.75 -2.16 -2.59
N SER A 118 -8.72 -1.45 -3.18
CA SER A 118 -9.07 -1.60 -4.61
C SER A 118 -7.94 -1.28 -5.58
N ASP A 119 -7.10 -0.29 -5.25
CA ASP A 119 -6.03 0.17 -6.14
C ASP A 119 -4.71 -0.57 -5.89
N VAL A 120 -4.60 -1.35 -4.81
CA VAL A 120 -3.37 -2.06 -4.43
C VAL A 120 -2.95 -3.11 -5.47
N PRO A 121 -3.87 -3.90 -6.08
CA PRO A 121 -3.52 -4.81 -7.18
C PRO A 121 -2.81 -4.11 -8.33
N PHE A 122 -3.27 -2.90 -8.69
CA PHE A 122 -2.61 -2.10 -9.73
C PHE A 122 -1.22 -1.66 -9.26
N CYS A 123 -1.09 -1.19 -8.02
CA CYS A 123 0.19 -0.77 -7.46
C CYS A 123 1.24 -1.89 -7.39
N ILE A 124 0.82 -3.16 -7.29
CA ILE A 124 1.73 -4.33 -7.40
C ILE A 124 2.19 -4.51 -8.85
N LYS A 125 1.27 -4.41 -9.81
CA LYS A 125 1.54 -4.65 -11.23
C LYS A 125 2.34 -3.51 -11.89
N GLY A 126 1.94 -2.28 -11.60
CA GLY A 126 2.48 -1.07 -12.22
C GLY A 126 2.23 -0.96 -13.73
N GLY A 127 3.00 -0.09 -14.39
CA GLY A 127 2.97 0.10 -15.84
C GLY A 127 1.74 0.86 -16.32
N THR A 128 1.25 0.48 -17.50
CA THR A 128 0.04 1.04 -18.13
C THR A 128 -1.02 -0.06 -18.15
N THR A 129 -2.15 0.16 -17.47
CA THR A 129 -3.15 -0.90 -17.26
C THR A 129 -4.57 -0.36 -17.42
N LEU A 130 -5.41 -1.10 -18.13
CA LEU A 130 -6.86 -0.90 -18.13
C LEU A 130 -7.45 -1.51 -16.86
N ALA A 131 -8.10 -0.67 -16.06
CA ALA A 131 -8.78 -1.05 -14.84
C ALA A 131 -10.30 -1.01 -15.04
N GLU A 132 -10.96 -2.13 -14.76
CA GLU A 132 -12.41 -2.32 -14.87
C GLU A 132 -13.03 -2.74 -13.53
N GLY A 133 -14.37 -2.75 -13.47
CA GLY A 133 -15.08 -2.91 -12.19
C GLY A 133 -14.84 -1.72 -11.27
N ARG A 134 -14.45 -2.01 -10.03
CA ARG A 134 -13.98 -1.05 -9.02
C ARG A 134 -12.46 -0.82 -9.08
N GLY A 135 -11.79 -1.33 -10.10
CA GLY A 135 -10.34 -1.29 -10.24
C GLY A 135 -9.66 -2.65 -10.02
N GLU A 136 -10.43 -3.69 -9.67
CA GLU A 136 -9.91 -5.04 -9.39
C GLU A 136 -9.60 -5.87 -10.64
N LYS A 137 -10.21 -5.52 -11.79
CA LYS A 137 -9.98 -6.23 -13.06
C LYS A 137 -8.94 -5.49 -13.89
N LEU A 138 -7.74 -6.04 -13.97
CA LEU A 138 -6.58 -5.38 -14.56
C LEU A 138 -6.10 -6.08 -15.83
N SER A 139 -6.19 -5.38 -16.96
CA SER A 139 -5.66 -5.84 -18.25
C SER A 139 -4.48 -4.96 -18.66
N GLU A 140 -3.35 -5.57 -18.99
CA GLU A 140 -2.16 -4.81 -19.42
C GLU A 140 -2.41 -4.09 -20.74
N LEU A 141 -1.91 -2.86 -20.84
CA LEU A 141 -1.91 -2.07 -22.07
C LEU A 141 -0.46 -1.84 -22.52
N PRO A 142 -0.24 -1.56 -23.82
CA PRO A 142 1.06 -1.13 -24.30
C PRO A 142 1.61 0.04 -23.48
N HIS A 143 2.90 0.01 -23.18
CA HIS A 143 3.56 1.09 -22.46
C HIS A 143 3.39 2.42 -23.19
N LEU A 144 3.07 3.46 -22.42
CA LEU A 144 3.12 4.82 -22.90
C LEU A 144 4.58 5.23 -23.21
N PRO A 145 4.81 6.09 -24.22
CA PRO A 145 6.09 6.76 -24.41
C PRO A 145 6.56 7.49 -23.14
N PHE A 146 7.84 7.83 -23.07
CA PHE A 146 8.35 8.65 -21.97
C PHE A 146 7.75 10.07 -22.04
N TYR A 147 7.17 10.52 -20.92
CA TYR A 147 6.60 11.86 -20.78
C TYR A 147 7.14 12.54 -19.52
N TRP A 148 7.37 13.85 -19.63
CA TRP A 148 7.46 14.73 -18.47
C TRP A 148 6.05 15.09 -18.02
N ILE A 149 5.72 14.78 -16.76
CA ILE A 149 4.41 15.06 -16.16
C ILE A 149 4.61 16.08 -15.05
N ILE A 150 3.84 17.16 -15.08
CA ILE A 150 3.77 18.14 -13.99
C ILE A 150 2.47 17.89 -13.23
N LEU A 151 2.59 17.59 -11.94
CA LEU A 151 1.46 17.48 -11.03
C LEU A 151 1.25 18.82 -10.34
N ALA A 152 0.08 19.42 -10.55
CA ALA A 152 -0.34 20.64 -9.87
C ALA A 152 -1.43 20.30 -8.84
N THR A 153 -1.19 20.65 -7.59
CA THR A 153 -2.16 20.54 -6.49
C THR A 153 -2.27 21.88 -5.78
N ASN A 154 -3.47 22.24 -5.34
CA ASN A 154 -3.73 23.40 -4.49
C ASN A 154 -3.57 23.08 -2.99
N GLY A 155 -3.16 21.85 -2.64
CA GLY A 155 -3.02 21.38 -1.27
C GLY A 155 -4.32 20.95 -0.60
N GLU A 156 -5.47 21.06 -1.28
CA GLU A 156 -6.73 20.55 -0.76
C GLU A 156 -6.74 19.02 -0.76
N LYS A 157 -7.28 18.46 0.33
CA LYS A 157 -7.36 17.01 0.55
C LYS A 157 -8.78 16.55 0.29
N PHE A 158 -8.95 15.62 -0.65
CA PHE A 158 -10.24 15.03 -0.95
C PHE A 158 -10.24 13.56 -0.57
N LEU A 159 -11.14 13.15 0.33
CA LEU A 159 -11.33 11.75 0.64
C LEU A 159 -12.15 11.11 -0.49
N SER A 160 -11.63 10.04 -1.09
CA SER A 160 -12.31 9.34 -2.20
C SER A 160 -13.77 8.99 -1.84
N ARG A 161 -14.02 8.56 -0.61
CA ARG A 161 -15.37 8.25 -0.11
C ARG A 161 -16.31 9.46 -0.15
N GLU A 162 -15.83 10.64 0.20
CA GLU A 162 -16.64 11.86 0.19
C GLU A 162 -16.92 12.31 -1.24
N VAL A 163 -15.93 12.22 -2.13
CA VAL A 163 -16.11 12.56 -3.55
C VAL A 163 -17.14 11.62 -4.19
N TYR A 164 -16.98 10.30 -4.04
CA TYR A 164 -17.95 9.34 -4.57
C TYR A 164 -19.34 9.48 -3.93
N GLY A 165 -19.41 9.82 -2.63
CA GLY A 165 -20.68 10.04 -1.94
C GLY A 165 -21.46 11.28 -2.40
N LYS A 166 -20.83 12.19 -3.16
CA LYS A 166 -21.50 13.33 -3.82
C LYS A 166 -22.09 12.98 -5.18
N PHE A 167 -21.78 11.81 -5.72
CA PHE A 167 -22.41 11.33 -6.95
C PHE A 167 -23.59 10.44 -6.57
N ASP A 168 -24.78 10.81 -7.04
CA ASP A 168 -25.92 9.90 -7.11
C ASP A 168 -25.61 8.87 -8.21
N LEU A 169 -25.12 7.70 -7.80
CA LEU A 169 -24.94 6.52 -8.68
C LEU A 169 -26.14 5.60 -8.62
#